data_AF-X1SQ55-F1
#
_entry.id   AF-X1SQ55-F1
#
_cell.length_a   1.000
_cell.length_b   1.000
_cell.length_c   1.000
_cell.angle_alpha   90.00
_cell.angle_beta   90.00
_cell.angle_gamma   90.00
#
_symmetry.space_group_name_H-M   'P 1'
#
loop_
_entity.id
_entity.type
_entity.pdbx_description
1 polymer ?
#
loop_
_entity_poly.entity_id
_entity_poly.type
_entity_poly.pdbx_seq_one_letter_code
_entity_poly.pdbx_strand_id
1 'polypeptide(L)'
;MGSHNKAATEVAAHSVKDTEVHGVGASPVCSETEVIPLVGAGGFYVIATGEAGILLVLKPEGATVADFQANPATGDFLTPEGLNDNNVTSMTYCAAVDKYCEVAFDVPVKITRFRHYGSANNTTTTG
;
A
#
# COMPACT_ATOMS: atom_id res chain seq x y z
N MET A 1 -71.44 -11.73 24.53
CA MET A 1 -70.61 -10.80 25.33
C MET A 1 -69.54 -11.63 26.02
N GLY A 2 -68.26 -11.27 25.87
CA GLY A 2 -67.15 -11.95 26.55
C GLY A 2 -66.02 -12.40 25.62
N SER A 3 -65.27 -11.42 25.11
CA SER A 3 -63.92 -11.62 24.56
C SER A 3 -63.00 -12.13 25.67
N HIS A 4 -62.25 -13.22 25.43
CA HIS A 4 -61.00 -13.48 26.14
C HIS A 4 -59.93 -13.99 25.18
N ASN A 5 -59.22 -13.01 24.65
CA ASN A 5 -57.88 -13.10 24.07
C ASN A 5 -56.98 -14.04 24.87
N LYS A 6 -56.48 -15.10 24.22
CA LYS A 6 -55.39 -15.91 24.75
C LYS A 6 -54.08 -15.45 24.08
N ALA A 7 -53.36 -14.64 24.83
CA ALA A 7 -51.95 -14.24 24.72
C ALA A 7 -51.20 -14.64 23.43
N ALA A 8 -51.03 -13.68 22.52
CA ALA A 8 -49.79 -13.58 21.76
C ALA A 8 -48.85 -12.70 22.58
N THR A 9 -47.80 -13.32 23.11
CA THR A 9 -46.68 -12.67 23.79
C THR A 9 -46.22 -11.47 22.96
N GLU A 10 -46.24 -10.29 23.56
CA GLU A 10 -45.69 -9.08 22.94
C GLU A 10 -44.22 -9.35 22.61
N VAL A 11 -43.91 -9.51 21.33
CA VAL A 11 -42.53 -9.32 20.86
C VAL A 11 -42.26 -7.85 21.11
N ALA A 12 -41.48 -7.55 22.15
CA ALA A 12 -41.02 -6.20 22.43
C ALA A 12 -40.49 -5.62 21.11
N ALA A 13 -41.06 -4.48 20.69
CA ALA A 13 -40.56 -3.76 19.55
C ALA A 13 -39.06 -3.54 19.75
N HIS A 14 -38.25 -4.09 18.85
CA HIS A 14 -36.83 -3.80 18.83
C HIS A 14 -36.73 -2.30 18.52
N SER A 15 -36.43 -1.51 19.54
CA SER A 15 -36.14 -0.08 19.37
C SER A 15 -34.98 0.00 18.39
N VAL A 16 -35.21 0.59 17.22
CA VAL A 16 -34.20 0.83 16.17
C VAL A 16 -33.25 1.94 16.60
N LYS A 17 -32.63 1.77 17.77
CA LYS A 17 -31.51 2.59 18.25
C LYS A 17 -30.21 1.84 18.07
N ASP A 18 -30.03 1.26 16.89
CA ASP A 18 -28.71 1.02 16.32
C ASP A 18 -28.45 2.12 15.29
N THR A 19 -28.47 3.38 15.72
CA THR A 19 -27.98 4.52 14.91
C THR A 19 -26.54 4.86 15.21
N GLU A 20 -25.85 4.04 16.02
CA GLU A 20 -24.44 4.24 16.36
C GLU A 20 -23.60 3.02 15.96
N VAL A 21 -23.85 2.49 14.76
CA VAL A 21 -22.82 1.70 14.07
C VAL A 21 -21.80 2.71 13.53
N HIS A 22 -20.82 3.03 14.38
CA HIS A 22 -19.59 3.79 14.11
C HIS A 22 -19.63 4.77 12.92
N GLY A 23 -19.91 6.04 13.20
CA GLY A 23 -19.22 7.15 12.55
C GLY A 23 -19.43 7.37 11.05
N VAL A 24 -20.40 6.72 10.41
CA VAL A 24 -20.82 7.12 9.06
C VAL A 24 -21.98 8.09 9.23
N GLY A 25 -21.63 9.35 9.59
CA GLY A 25 -22.54 10.46 9.36
C GLY A 25 -23.02 10.44 7.91
N ALA A 26 -24.15 11.09 7.62
CA ALA A 26 -24.67 11.21 6.27
C ALA A 26 -23.66 11.95 5.37
N SER A 27 -22.62 11.24 4.93
CA SER A 27 -21.76 11.65 3.84
C SER A 27 -22.58 11.44 2.58
N PRO A 28 -22.53 12.38 1.62
CA PRO A 28 -22.97 12.08 0.28
C PRO A 28 -22.23 10.81 -0.13
N VAL A 29 -22.99 9.74 -0.34
CA VAL A 29 -22.48 8.56 -1.03
C VAL A 29 -21.96 9.10 -2.35
N CYS A 30 -20.65 9.10 -2.55
CA CYS A 30 -20.04 9.46 -3.83
C CYS A 30 -20.81 8.67 -4.89
N SER A 31 -21.58 9.37 -5.72
CA SER A 31 -22.36 8.72 -6.76
C SER A 31 -21.41 7.95 -7.66
N GLU A 32 -21.82 6.81 -8.22
CA GLU A 32 -20.98 5.98 -9.12
C GLU A 32 -20.38 6.79 -10.30
N THR A 33 -20.90 7.99 -10.55
CA THR A 33 -20.42 9.00 -11.50
C THR A 33 -19.13 9.74 -11.10
N GLU A 34 -18.67 9.68 -9.85
CA GLU A 34 -17.43 10.37 -9.41
C GLU A 34 -16.15 9.56 -9.66
N VAL A 35 -16.28 8.32 -10.13
CA VAL A 35 -15.13 7.61 -10.68
C VAL A 35 -14.95 8.07 -12.11
N ILE A 36 -14.19 9.14 -12.33
CA ILE A 36 -13.72 9.50 -13.67
C ILE A 36 -12.84 8.34 -14.14
N PRO A 37 -13.26 7.53 -15.14
CA PRO A 37 -12.38 6.54 -15.72
C PRO A 37 -11.44 7.33 -16.63
N LEU A 38 -10.26 7.70 -16.12
CA LEU A 38 -9.25 8.32 -16.97
C LEU A 38 -8.64 7.25 -17.88
N VAL A 39 -9.39 6.89 -18.92
CA VAL A 39 -8.86 6.18 -20.09
C VAL A 39 -8.14 7.23 -20.93
N GLY A 40 -6.82 7.34 -20.76
CA GLY A 40 -6.00 8.28 -21.52
C GLY A 40 -4.53 7.88 -21.53
N ALA A 41 -4.09 7.38 -22.69
CA ALA A 41 -2.72 7.15 -23.15
C ALA A 41 -1.59 7.41 -22.13
N GLY A 42 -0.97 6.33 -21.62
CA GLY A 42 0.25 6.43 -20.81
C GLY A 42 0.06 6.29 -19.30
N GLY A 43 -1.07 5.70 -18.86
CA GLY A 43 -1.23 4.91 -17.63
C GLY A 43 -1.11 5.60 -16.26
N PHE A 44 -1.75 6.75 -16.11
CA PHE A 44 -1.93 7.37 -14.79
C PHE A 44 -3.22 6.83 -14.14
N TYR A 45 -3.16 6.44 -12.86
CA TYR A 45 -4.34 6.09 -12.06
C TYR A 45 -4.52 7.12 -10.95
N VAL A 46 -5.58 7.93 -11.05
CA VAL A 46 -5.94 8.89 -10.00
C VAL A 46 -6.90 8.21 -9.02
N ILE A 47 -6.49 8.06 -7.76
CA ILE A 47 -7.41 7.64 -6.68
C ILE A 47 -7.92 8.92 -6.00
N ALA A 48 -9.06 9.44 -6.46
CA ALA A 48 -9.72 10.55 -5.78
C ALA A 48 -10.50 10.01 -4.57
N THR A 49 -9.98 10.21 -3.35
CA THR A 49 -10.74 10.00 -2.11
C THR A 49 -11.20 11.35 -1.55
N GLY A 50 -12.44 11.77 -1.83
CA GLY A 50 -13.09 12.93 -1.18
C GLY A 50 -12.51 14.32 -1.48
N GLU A 51 -13.07 15.34 -0.81
CA GLU A 51 -12.97 16.81 -1.10
C GLU A 51 -11.55 17.40 -1.29
N ALA A 52 -10.50 16.67 -0.93
CA ALA A 52 -9.13 17.01 -1.25
C ALA A 52 -8.50 15.84 -2.03
N GLY A 53 -8.91 15.68 -3.30
CA GLY A 53 -8.41 14.60 -4.15
C GLY A 53 -6.88 14.57 -4.18
N ILE A 54 -6.28 13.50 -3.64
CA ILE A 54 -4.84 13.27 -3.73
C ILE A 54 -4.54 12.80 -5.15
N LEU A 55 -3.80 13.61 -5.92
CA LEU A 55 -3.28 13.19 -7.22
C LEU A 55 -2.12 12.21 -6.99
N LEU A 56 -2.42 10.92 -6.97
CA LEU A 56 -1.38 9.89 -6.99
C LEU A 56 -0.96 9.64 -8.45
N VAL A 57 0.24 10.09 -8.81
CA VAL A 57 0.84 9.76 -10.10
C VAL A 57 1.56 8.43 -9.97
N LEU A 58 0.99 7.38 -10.58
CA LEU A 58 1.60 6.06 -10.68
C LEU A 58 2.36 5.92 -11.99
N LYS A 59 3.51 5.24 -11.96
CA LYS A 59 4.25 4.86 -13.17
C LYS A 59 3.69 3.55 -13.75
N PRO A 60 2.91 3.57 -14.85
CA PRO A 60 2.16 2.39 -15.34
C PRO A 60 3.01 1.27 -15.90
N GLU A 61 4.12 1.62 -16.56
CA GLU A 61 5.07 0.67 -17.12
C GLU A 61 5.84 -0.07 -16.02
N GLY A 62 5.74 0.40 -14.78
CA GLY A 62 6.48 -0.10 -13.63
C GLY A 62 7.91 0.44 -13.56
N ALA A 63 8.64 0.01 -12.53
CA ALA A 63 10.04 0.37 -12.38
C ALA A 63 10.90 -0.38 -13.42
N THR A 64 11.77 0.38 -14.09
CA THR A 64 12.79 -0.10 -15.03
C THR A 64 14.16 -0.11 -14.36
N VAL A 65 15.15 -0.78 -14.97
CA VAL A 65 16.55 -0.73 -14.49
C VAL A 65 17.07 0.70 -14.39
N ALA A 66 16.71 1.56 -15.35
CA ALA A 66 17.12 2.95 -15.35
C ALA A 66 16.55 3.73 -14.15
N ASP A 67 15.33 3.42 -13.70
CA ASP A 67 14.74 4.06 -12.51
C ASP A 67 15.50 3.68 -11.24
N PHE A 68 15.92 2.41 -11.15
CA PHE A 68 16.76 1.96 -10.05
C PHE A 68 18.13 2.65 -10.10
N GLN A 69 18.79 2.73 -11.26
CA GLN A 69 20.09 3.39 -11.38
C GLN A 69 20.04 4.92 -11.17
N ALA A 70 18.92 5.56 -11.49
CA ALA A 70 18.70 6.98 -11.23
C ALA A 70 18.51 7.29 -9.74
N ASN A 71 18.14 6.29 -8.94
CA ASN A 71 17.97 6.39 -7.50
C ASN A 71 18.93 5.42 -6.80
N PRO A 72 20.24 5.74 -6.71
CA PRO A 72 21.23 4.86 -6.08
C PRO A 72 20.77 4.47 -4.68
N ALA A 73 20.88 3.17 -4.35
CA ALA A 73 20.44 2.70 -3.05
C ALA A 73 21.26 3.35 -1.92
N THR A 74 20.62 3.52 -0.76
CA THR A 74 21.21 4.14 0.43
C THR A 74 21.00 3.24 1.65
N GLY A 75 21.73 3.46 2.74
CA GLY A 75 21.59 2.71 3.99
C GLY A 75 22.92 2.33 4.62
N ASP A 76 22.93 1.25 5.38
CA ASP A 76 24.08 0.84 6.20
C ASP A 76 25.12 -0.03 5.47
N PHE A 77 24.84 -0.44 4.24
CA PHE A 77 25.74 -1.30 3.49
C PHE A 77 27.03 -0.54 3.15
N LEU A 78 28.16 -1.24 3.02
CA LEU A 78 29.32 -0.65 2.37
C LEU A 78 29.04 -0.56 0.87
N THR A 79 29.09 0.65 0.33
CA THR A 79 28.71 0.99 -1.07
C THR A 79 27.29 0.52 -1.39
N PRO A 80 26.25 1.08 -0.74
CA PRO A 80 24.86 0.66 -0.92
C PRO A 80 24.41 0.77 -2.37
N GLU A 81 24.90 1.75 -3.14
CA GLU A 81 24.63 1.94 -4.57
C GLU A 81 24.96 0.71 -5.43
N GLY A 82 25.90 -0.14 -4.99
CA GLY A 82 26.22 -1.41 -5.64
C GLY A 82 25.06 -2.42 -5.64
N LEU A 83 24.01 -2.19 -4.84
CA LEU A 83 22.80 -3.02 -4.82
C LEU A 83 21.95 -2.84 -6.08
N ASN A 84 22.03 -1.69 -6.75
CA ASN A 84 21.17 -1.35 -7.89
C ASN A 84 21.89 -0.67 -9.07
N ASP A 85 23.22 -0.80 -9.16
CA ASP A 85 24.05 -0.21 -10.23
C ASP A 85 24.09 -1.04 -11.54
N ASN A 86 23.45 -2.21 -11.58
CA ASN A 86 23.48 -3.20 -12.67
C ASN A 86 24.84 -3.93 -12.86
N ASN A 87 25.75 -3.84 -11.89
CA ASN A 87 27.03 -4.55 -11.88
C ASN A 87 26.99 -5.77 -10.96
N VAL A 88 26.68 -6.94 -11.54
CA VAL A 88 26.62 -8.21 -10.80
C VAL A 88 27.97 -8.75 -10.30
N THR A 89 29.08 -8.10 -10.66
CA THR A 89 30.43 -8.52 -10.24
C THR A 89 30.92 -7.79 -9.00
N SER A 90 30.33 -6.63 -8.69
CA SER A 90 30.65 -5.87 -7.48
C SER A 90 29.80 -6.37 -6.31
N MET A 91 30.45 -6.54 -5.17
CA MET A 91 29.77 -6.93 -3.93
C MET A 91 29.58 -5.70 -3.04
N THR A 92 28.40 -5.61 -2.43
CA THR A 92 28.11 -4.75 -1.28
C THR A 92 27.85 -5.63 -0.05
N TYR A 93 28.08 -5.12 1.15
CA TYR A 93 27.98 -5.93 2.38
C TYR A 93 27.52 -5.11 3.59
N CYS A 94 26.82 -5.76 4.51
CA CYS A 94 26.44 -5.21 5.81
C CYS A 94 26.49 -6.30 6.89
N ALA A 95 26.40 -5.89 8.16
CA ALA A 95 26.11 -6.82 9.24
C ALA A 95 24.67 -7.36 9.13
N ALA A 96 24.43 -8.58 9.60
CA ALA A 96 23.13 -9.23 9.39
C ALA A 96 21.98 -8.68 10.27
N VAL A 97 22.29 -8.00 11.37
CA VAL A 97 21.31 -7.57 12.38
C VAL A 97 21.18 -6.05 12.37
N ASP A 98 19.93 -5.56 12.32
CA ASP A 98 19.58 -4.13 12.36
C ASP A 98 20.28 -3.28 11.27
N LYS A 99 20.38 -3.85 10.06
CA LYS A 99 20.93 -3.17 8.89
C LYS A 99 19.93 -3.21 7.74
N TYR A 100 19.91 -2.14 6.97
CA TYR A 100 19.05 -2.04 5.80
C TYR A 100 19.77 -1.34 4.64
N CYS A 101 19.23 -1.56 3.44
CA CYS A 101 19.53 -0.79 2.25
C CYS A 101 18.21 -0.59 1.51
N GLU A 102 17.99 0.61 0.99
CA GLU A 102 16.73 0.99 0.36
C GLU A 102 16.95 1.80 -0.90
N VAL A 103 15.98 1.70 -1.81
CA VAL A 103 15.88 2.51 -3.02
C VAL A 103 14.62 3.35 -2.89
N ALA A 104 14.79 4.65 -2.75
CA ALA A 104 13.68 5.60 -2.69
C ALA A 104 13.26 6.00 -4.10
N PHE A 105 11.96 6.03 -4.37
CA PHE A 105 11.39 6.56 -5.60
C PHE A 105 10.56 7.81 -5.27
N ASP A 106 10.68 8.85 -6.08
CA ASP A 106 9.92 10.11 -5.91
C ASP A 106 8.41 9.93 -6.07
N VAL A 107 8.00 8.89 -6.79
CA VAL A 107 6.61 8.52 -7.03
C VAL A 107 6.39 7.04 -6.75
N PRO A 108 5.17 6.60 -6.43
CA PRO A 108 4.88 5.19 -6.30
C PRO A 108 5.12 4.47 -7.63
N VAL A 109 5.90 3.39 -7.57
CA VAL A 109 6.23 2.55 -8.74
C VAL A 109 5.76 1.12 -8.55
N LYS A 110 5.32 0.50 -9.64
CA LYS A 110 5.01 -0.94 -9.66
C LYS A 110 6.28 -1.74 -9.90
N ILE A 111 6.70 -2.54 -8.92
CA ILE A 111 7.79 -3.51 -9.10
C ILE A 111 7.18 -4.84 -9.52
N THR A 112 7.43 -5.27 -10.76
CA THR A 112 6.86 -6.52 -11.30
C THR A 112 7.74 -7.74 -11.06
N ARG A 113 9.05 -7.53 -10.89
CA ARG A 113 10.05 -8.57 -10.65
C ARG A 113 11.17 -8.02 -9.78
N PHE A 114 11.71 -8.87 -8.91
CA PHE A 114 12.88 -8.60 -8.09
C PHE A 114 13.83 -9.80 -8.19
N ARG A 115 15.13 -9.52 -8.23
CA ARG A 115 16.17 -10.56 -8.21
C ARG A 115 17.31 -10.08 -7.32
N HIS A 116 17.75 -10.96 -6.42
CA HIS A 116 18.88 -10.73 -5.54
C HIS A 116 19.98 -11.75 -5.88
N TYR A 117 21.21 -11.27 -5.98
CA TYR A 117 22.41 -12.10 -6.06
C TYR A 117 23.28 -11.82 -4.85
N GLY A 118 23.72 -12.85 -4.16
CA GLY A 118 24.56 -12.70 -2.98
C GLY A 118 24.62 -13.96 -2.15
N SER A 119 25.36 -13.89 -1.06
CA SER A 119 25.40 -14.89 -0.02
C SER A 119 25.33 -14.22 1.34
N ALA A 120 24.74 -14.92 2.31
CA ALA A 120 24.78 -14.51 3.71
C ALA A 120 25.71 -15.50 4.43
N ASN A 121 26.70 -14.97 5.15
CA ASN A 121 27.55 -15.77 6.02
C ASN A 121 27.29 -15.37 7.47
N ASN A 122 26.72 -16.29 8.25
CA ASN A 122 26.56 -16.11 9.68
C ASN A 122 27.78 -16.75 10.38
N THR A 123 28.89 -16.02 10.44
CA THR A 123 30.02 -16.45 11.26
C THR A 123 29.70 -16.11 12.71
N THR A 124 29.58 -17.12 13.56
CA THR A 124 29.38 -17.00 15.02
C THR A 124 30.61 -16.44 15.74
N THR A 125 31.43 -15.61 15.11
CA THR A 125 32.62 -15.02 15.70
C THR A 125 32.18 -14.02 16.76
N THR A 126 31.98 -14.53 17.96
CA THR A 126 31.96 -13.77 19.20
C THR A 126 33.38 -13.20 19.33
N GLY A 127 33.53 -11.93 18.96
CA GLY A 127 34.72 -11.13 19.22
C GLY A 127 34.38 -10.04 20.21
#